data_AF-A0A958XCZ5-F1
#
_entry.id   AF-A0A958XCZ5-F1
#
_cell.length_a   1.000
_cell.length_b   1.000
_cell.length_c   1.000
_cell.angle_alpha   90.00
_cell.angle_beta   90.00
_cell.angle_gamma   90.00
#
_symmetry.space_group_name_H-M   'P 1'
#
loop_
_entity.id
_entity.type
_entity.pdbx_description
1 polymer ?
#
loop_
_entity_poly.entity_id
_entity_poly.type
_entity_poly.pdbx_seq_one_letter_code
_entity_poly.pdbx_strand_id
1 'polypeptide(L)'
;MNRFSLPGALLVALCCCFYNSVSAQQSVARQWNEALLQAIREDFARPPVHARNLFHTAIALYDSWAVYDTVAQTYLLGKTVGNYTCPFDGITMPPPANIEAARNATMSYAAYRVLFKRFTNSPNAAVTLTRFNNLMLTLGYDFNFTSTDYQNGGPAALGNYIGQCILQMGLLDGANEQNNYAIQFYEPVNPPMIMADPGAPTLLDPNHWQPLTLTLAIDQNGNPIPSTQVFQSPEWGLVHPFSLKNEDLTVYERDGHEYWVYHDPGTVPFLDTIAGDSTSEEYKWNFELVMAWSAHHDPNDGVMWDISPRAVGNIQSYPQTWAEYHDFYDFIDGGDPAMGRDTNPRTGEPYVSQMVPRGDYVRVLAQFWADGPNSETPPGHWFTILNYVSDHPSFVKKFNGKGSVLSDLEWDVKAYLALGGALHDAAIAA
;
A
#
# COMPACT_ATOMS: atom_id res chain seq x y z
N MET A 1 -73.51 -48.40 -7.56
CA MET A 1 -72.38 -48.35 -8.50
C MET A 1 -71.11 -48.08 -7.71
N ASN A 2 -70.20 -49.05 -7.77
CA ASN A 2 -68.76 -49.07 -7.42
C ASN A 2 -68.24 -48.42 -6.12
N ARG A 3 -67.79 -49.31 -5.21
CA ARG A 3 -66.76 -49.08 -4.20
C ARG A 3 -65.48 -48.54 -4.85
N PHE A 4 -64.73 -47.67 -4.18
CA PHE A 4 -63.30 -47.84 -3.89
C PHE A 4 -62.78 -46.69 -3.01
N SER A 5 -62.26 -47.06 -1.84
CA SER A 5 -61.35 -46.30 -1.00
C SER A 5 -60.01 -46.08 -1.71
N LEU A 6 -59.44 -44.88 -1.59
CA LEU A 6 -58.05 -44.59 -1.97
C LEU A 6 -57.36 -43.78 -0.85
N PRO A 7 -56.27 -44.31 -0.25
CA PRO A 7 -55.33 -43.59 0.58
C PRO A 7 -54.22 -42.97 -0.29
N GLY A 8 -53.48 -42.00 0.23
CA GLY A 8 -52.24 -41.55 -0.42
C GLY A 8 -51.74 -40.20 0.07
N ALA A 9 -50.97 -40.21 1.15
CA ALA A 9 -50.10 -39.10 1.50
C ALA A 9 -49.05 -38.93 0.39
N LEU A 10 -49.02 -37.75 -0.25
CA LEU A 10 -47.97 -37.39 -1.19
C LEU A 10 -46.82 -36.76 -0.40
N LEU A 11 -45.76 -37.55 -0.20
CA LEU A 11 -44.47 -37.05 0.28
C LEU A 11 -43.80 -36.31 -0.89
N VAL A 12 -43.74 -34.98 -0.84
CA VAL A 12 -42.91 -34.20 -1.76
C VAL A 12 -41.48 -34.26 -1.24
N ALA A 13 -40.65 -35.05 -1.90
CA ALA A 13 -39.21 -35.06 -1.66
C ALA A 13 -38.63 -33.74 -2.20
N LEU A 14 -38.28 -32.82 -1.30
CA LEU A 14 -37.50 -31.63 -1.62
C LEU A 14 -36.04 -32.09 -1.84
N CYS A 15 -35.63 -32.26 -3.09
CA CYS A 15 -34.21 -32.35 -3.44
C CYS A 15 -33.59 -30.98 -3.22
N CYS A 16 -33.07 -30.72 -2.02
CA CYS A 16 -32.14 -29.63 -1.78
C CYS A 16 -30.86 -29.92 -2.58
N CYS A 17 -30.78 -29.40 -3.80
CA CYS A 17 -29.50 -29.21 -4.47
C CYS A 17 -28.78 -28.12 -3.68
N PHE A 18 -27.97 -28.53 -2.69
CA PHE A 18 -26.96 -27.65 -2.14
C PHE A 18 -25.99 -27.32 -3.26
N TYR A 19 -26.15 -26.14 -3.85
CA TYR A 19 -25.03 -25.47 -4.50
C TYR A 19 -24.03 -25.17 -3.39
N ASN A 20 -23.15 -26.13 -3.10
CA ASN A 20 -21.87 -25.80 -2.50
C ASN A 20 -21.14 -24.97 -3.55
N SER A 21 -21.30 -23.65 -3.48
CA SER A 21 -20.27 -22.75 -3.96
C SER A 21 -19.02 -23.12 -3.18
N VAL A 22 -18.19 -23.99 -3.74
CA VAL A 22 -16.82 -24.15 -3.26
C VAL A 22 -16.17 -22.81 -3.54
N SER A 23 -16.22 -21.91 -2.55
CA SER A 23 -15.24 -20.84 -2.49
C SER A 23 -13.90 -21.56 -2.43
N ALA A 24 -13.09 -21.42 -3.47
CA ALA A 24 -11.70 -21.84 -3.38
C ALA A 24 -11.12 -21.21 -2.10
N GLN A 25 -10.48 -22.01 -1.27
CA GLN A 25 -9.83 -21.51 -0.07
C GLN A 25 -8.72 -20.55 -0.53
N GLN A 26 -8.70 -19.33 0.00
CA GLN A 26 -7.66 -18.35 -0.29
C GLN A 26 -6.28 -18.98 -0.08
N SER A 27 -5.32 -18.63 -0.94
CA SER A 27 -3.94 -19.10 -0.79
C SER A 27 -3.37 -18.68 0.57
N VAL A 28 -2.36 -19.40 1.06
CA VAL A 28 -1.71 -19.04 2.33
C VAL A 28 -1.08 -17.64 2.27
N ALA A 29 -0.56 -17.24 1.10
CA ALA A 29 -0.01 -15.91 0.86
C ALA A 29 -1.10 -14.85 1.02
N ARG A 30 -2.30 -15.10 0.48
CA ARG A 30 -3.46 -14.23 0.67
C ARG A 30 -3.88 -14.12 2.13
N GLN A 31 -3.94 -15.24 2.86
CA GLN A 31 -4.31 -15.24 4.27
C GLN A 31 -3.35 -14.40 5.14
N TRP A 32 -2.03 -14.51 4.89
CA TRP A 32 -1.04 -13.67 5.57
C TRP A 32 -1.09 -12.21 5.15
N ASN A 33 -1.39 -11.93 3.88
CA ASN A 33 -1.60 -10.57 3.42
C ASN A 33 -2.81 -9.91 4.10
N GLU A 34 -3.95 -10.60 4.20
CA GLU A 34 -5.13 -10.09 4.93
C GLU A 34 -4.83 -9.84 6.41
N ALA A 35 -4.04 -10.71 7.04
CA ALA A 35 -3.60 -10.51 8.42
C ALA A 35 -2.71 -9.26 8.57
N LEU A 36 -1.80 -9.02 7.62
CA LEU A 36 -0.98 -7.81 7.57
C LEU A 36 -1.83 -6.55 7.31
N LEU A 37 -2.74 -6.59 6.33
CA LEU A 37 -3.64 -5.46 6.06
C LEU A 37 -4.46 -5.08 7.29
N GLN A 38 -4.99 -6.09 7.99
CA GLN A 38 -5.70 -5.85 9.25
C GLN A 38 -4.79 -5.27 10.34
N ALA A 39 -3.53 -5.71 10.42
CA ALA A 39 -2.56 -5.15 11.35
C ALA A 39 -2.25 -3.67 11.05
N ILE A 40 -2.18 -3.30 9.77
CA ILE A 40 -2.00 -1.90 9.35
C ILE A 40 -3.21 -1.05 9.75
N ARG A 41 -4.44 -1.55 9.57
CA ARG A 41 -5.66 -0.87 10.06
C ARG A 41 -5.62 -0.60 11.55
N GLU A 42 -4.93 -1.44 12.31
CA GLU A 42 -4.84 -1.38 13.78
C GLU A 42 -3.61 -0.61 14.29
N ASP A 43 -2.77 -0.06 13.40
CA ASP A 43 -1.55 0.67 13.73
C ASP A 43 -1.67 2.18 13.45
N PHE A 44 -0.63 2.95 13.78
CA PHE A 44 -0.51 4.35 13.39
C PHE A 44 -0.37 4.50 11.87
N ALA A 45 -0.86 5.62 11.33
CA ALA A 45 -0.61 6.03 9.95
C ALA A 45 0.88 6.36 9.73
N ARG A 46 1.61 5.41 9.14
CA ARG A 46 3.04 5.52 8.81
C ARG A 46 3.29 4.95 7.41
N PRO A 47 2.82 5.62 6.34
CA PRO A 47 2.84 5.05 4.99
C PRO A 47 4.21 4.50 4.54
N PRO A 48 5.36 5.19 4.77
CA PRO A 48 6.65 4.63 4.37
C PRO A 48 6.98 3.31 5.09
N VAL A 49 6.70 3.25 6.40
CA VAL A 49 6.90 2.05 7.22
C VAL A 49 5.98 0.91 6.77
N HIS A 50 4.73 1.20 6.44
CA HIS A 50 3.76 0.18 6.00
C HIS A 50 4.03 -0.33 4.59
N ALA A 51 4.45 0.53 3.66
CA ALA A 51 4.92 0.12 2.33
C ALA A 51 6.10 -0.85 2.46
N ARG A 52 7.07 -0.54 3.32
CA ARG A 52 8.20 -1.41 3.63
C ARG A 52 7.80 -2.72 4.30
N ASN A 53 6.84 -2.71 5.23
CA ASN A 53 6.30 -3.93 5.84
C ASN A 53 5.62 -4.85 4.81
N LEU A 54 4.85 -4.27 3.88
CA LEU A 54 4.21 -4.98 2.77
C LEU A 54 5.26 -5.61 1.85
N PHE A 55 6.28 -4.84 1.46
CA PHE A 55 7.38 -5.34 0.64
C PHE A 55 8.17 -6.46 1.32
N HIS A 56 8.63 -6.26 2.56
CA HIS A 56 9.40 -7.26 3.29
C HIS A 56 8.60 -8.56 3.52
N THR A 57 7.30 -8.45 3.78
CA THR A 57 6.42 -9.63 3.85
C THR A 57 6.25 -10.30 2.48
N ALA A 58 6.16 -9.52 1.41
CA ALA A 58 6.09 -10.06 0.05
C ALA A 58 7.37 -10.81 -0.35
N ILE A 59 8.56 -10.33 0.04
CA ILE A 59 9.83 -11.08 -0.10
C ILE A 59 9.73 -12.40 0.67
N ALA A 60 9.25 -12.37 1.92
CA ALA A 60 9.12 -13.58 2.74
C ALA A 60 8.27 -14.65 2.07
N LEU A 61 7.12 -14.23 1.51
CA LEU A 61 6.20 -15.12 0.81
C LEU A 61 6.79 -15.61 -0.52
N TYR A 62 7.38 -14.72 -1.32
CA TYR A 62 7.94 -15.04 -2.61
C TYR A 62 9.17 -15.97 -2.51
N ASP A 63 10.11 -15.71 -1.61
CA ASP A 63 11.30 -16.55 -1.44
C ASP A 63 10.92 -17.94 -0.93
N SER A 64 9.93 -18.02 -0.03
CA SER A 64 9.36 -19.29 0.44
C SER A 64 8.68 -20.09 -0.67
N TRP A 65 8.16 -19.44 -1.72
CA TRP A 65 7.62 -20.09 -2.91
C TRP A 65 8.73 -20.52 -3.88
N ALA A 66 9.63 -19.59 -4.18
CA ALA A 66 10.65 -19.69 -5.22
C ALA A 66 11.74 -20.70 -4.88
N VAL A 67 12.06 -20.89 -3.59
CA VAL A 67 13.07 -21.87 -3.15
C VAL A 67 12.77 -23.31 -3.55
N TYR A 68 11.49 -23.64 -3.79
CA TYR A 68 11.04 -24.94 -4.28
C TYR A 68 10.75 -24.97 -5.79
N ASP A 69 10.91 -23.85 -6.48
CA ASP A 69 10.67 -23.73 -7.91
C ASP A 69 11.93 -24.08 -8.72
N THR A 70 11.74 -24.56 -9.95
CA THR A 70 12.86 -24.95 -10.82
C THR A 70 13.32 -23.84 -11.75
N VAL A 71 12.52 -22.76 -11.88
CA VAL A 71 12.77 -21.65 -12.79
C VAL A 71 12.88 -20.34 -12.02
N ALA A 72 12.01 -20.12 -11.04
CA ALA A 72 12.04 -18.89 -10.25
C ALA A 72 13.32 -18.80 -9.40
N GLN A 73 13.80 -17.58 -9.23
CA GLN A 73 14.89 -17.28 -8.30
C GLN A 73 14.34 -16.49 -7.12
N THR A 74 14.88 -16.75 -5.94
CA THR A 74 14.67 -15.97 -4.72
C THR A 74 15.17 -14.53 -4.89
N TYR A 75 14.67 -13.62 -4.08
CA TYR A 75 15.12 -12.23 -3.99
C TYR A 75 16.26 -12.08 -2.98
N LEU A 76 16.06 -12.56 -1.74
CA LEU A 76 17.01 -12.40 -0.64
C LEU A 76 17.74 -13.70 -0.29
N LEU A 77 17.02 -14.82 -0.19
CA LEU A 77 17.59 -16.10 0.25
C LEU A 77 18.69 -16.56 -0.71
N GLY A 78 19.92 -16.74 -0.21
CA GLY A 78 21.09 -17.08 -1.00
C GLY A 78 21.72 -15.92 -1.77
N LYS A 79 21.30 -14.68 -1.51
CA LYS A 79 21.71 -13.47 -2.24
C LYS A 79 22.14 -12.36 -1.29
N THR A 80 22.72 -11.33 -1.88
CA THR A 80 23.03 -10.05 -1.23
C THR A 80 22.03 -9.00 -1.70
N VAL A 81 21.38 -8.32 -0.75
CA VAL A 81 20.49 -7.17 -0.98
C VAL A 81 21.00 -6.03 -0.11
N GLY A 82 21.33 -4.91 -0.73
CA GLY A 82 22.01 -3.79 -0.06
C GLY A 82 23.25 -4.26 0.68
N ASN A 83 23.29 -3.98 1.99
CA ASN A 83 24.42 -4.29 2.87
C ASN A 83 24.29 -5.64 3.59
N TYR A 84 23.34 -6.49 3.20
CA TYR A 84 23.08 -7.76 3.87
C TYR A 84 23.12 -8.93 2.90
N THR A 85 23.78 -10.01 3.32
CA THR A 85 23.80 -11.30 2.62
C THR A 85 23.05 -12.31 3.45
N CYS A 86 22.10 -13.05 2.85
CA CYS A 86 21.45 -14.20 3.47
C CYS A 86 22.08 -15.48 2.90
N PRO A 87 23.04 -16.13 3.58
CA PRO A 87 23.67 -17.34 3.07
C PRO A 87 22.65 -18.47 2.90
N PHE A 88 22.82 -19.30 1.86
CA PHE A 88 21.92 -20.42 1.66
C PHE A 88 22.62 -21.55 0.92
N ASP A 89 22.68 -22.72 1.54
CA ASP A 89 23.34 -23.91 1.00
C ASP A 89 22.41 -24.81 0.17
N GLY A 90 21.19 -24.33 -0.12
CA GLY A 90 20.14 -25.12 -0.75
C GLY A 90 19.28 -25.89 0.26
N ILE A 91 18.17 -26.45 -0.23
CA ILE A 91 17.33 -27.36 0.56
C ILE A 91 17.95 -28.76 0.60
N THR A 92 17.71 -29.48 1.70
CA THR A 92 18.12 -30.88 1.85
C THR A 92 17.47 -31.75 0.75
N MET A 93 18.26 -32.61 0.14
CA MET A 93 17.81 -33.53 -0.92
C MET A 93 17.55 -34.94 -0.35
N PRO A 94 16.51 -35.65 -0.83
CA PRO A 94 15.57 -35.25 -1.88
C PRO A 94 14.60 -34.15 -1.41
N PRO A 95 14.06 -33.34 -2.34
CA PRO A 95 13.14 -32.27 -1.98
C PRO A 95 11.85 -32.86 -1.38
N PRO A 96 11.06 -32.06 -0.64
CA PRO A 96 9.85 -32.54 0.00
C PRO A 96 8.90 -33.21 -1.00
N ALA A 97 8.34 -34.36 -0.63
CA ALA A 97 7.41 -35.10 -1.48
C ALA A 97 6.13 -34.31 -1.80
N ASN A 98 5.70 -33.43 -0.88
CA ASN A 98 4.61 -32.49 -1.10
C ASN A 98 5.15 -31.05 -1.05
N ILE A 99 5.48 -30.52 -2.23
CA ILE A 99 6.03 -29.16 -2.39
C ILE A 99 5.03 -28.09 -1.96
N GLU A 100 3.73 -28.29 -2.20
CA GLU A 100 2.71 -27.30 -1.83
C GLU A 100 2.59 -27.18 -0.31
N ALA A 101 2.58 -28.30 0.42
CA ALA A 101 2.59 -28.28 1.88
C ALA A 101 3.88 -27.66 2.44
N ALA A 102 5.04 -27.91 1.79
CA ALA A 102 6.30 -27.29 2.17
C ALA A 102 6.27 -25.77 1.97
N ARG A 103 5.81 -25.30 0.79
CA ARG A 103 5.60 -23.87 0.51
C ARG A 103 4.71 -23.22 1.56
N ASN A 104 3.57 -23.85 1.90
CA ASN A 104 2.63 -23.30 2.87
C ASN A 104 3.22 -23.16 4.28
N ALA A 105 3.99 -24.16 4.72
CA ALA A 105 4.68 -24.12 6.00
C ALA A 105 5.77 -23.03 5.99
N THR A 106 6.68 -23.05 5.01
CA THR A 106 7.78 -22.07 4.92
C THR A 106 7.27 -20.63 4.88
N MET A 107 6.25 -20.35 4.06
CA MET A 107 5.61 -19.02 4.02
C MET A 107 5.05 -18.60 5.36
N SER A 108 4.35 -19.49 6.05
CA SER A 108 3.66 -19.15 7.29
C SER A 108 4.65 -18.83 8.41
N TYR A 109 5.70 -19.63 8.55
CA TYR A 109 6.76 -19.33 9.51
C TYR A 109 7.52 -18.05 9.13
N ALA A 110 7.84 -17.82 7.85
CA ALA A 110 8.54 -16.60 7.42
C ALA A 110 7.71 -15.34 7.67
N ALA A 111 6.45 -15.32 7.19
CA ALA A 111 5.54 -14.19 7.37
C ALA A 111 5.27 -13.93 8.86
N TYR A 112 5.02 -14.98 9.66
CA TYR A 112 4.84 -14.84 11.10
C TYR A 112 6.02 -14.15 11.77
N ARG A 113 7.27 -14.56 11.49
CA ARG A 113 8.45 -13.95 12.13
C ARG A 113 8.60 -12.48 11.78
N VAL A 114 8.43 -12.14 10.51
CA VAL A 114 8.47 -10.75 10.05
C VAL A 114 7.38 -9.95 10.74
N LEU A 115 6.11 -10.32 10.56
CA LEU A 115 4.97 -9.56 11.06
C LEU A 115 4.94 -9.45 12.59
N PHE A 116 5.21 -10.54 13.30
CA PHE A 116 5.22 -10.51 14.77
C PHE A 116 6.23 -9.47 15.28
N LYS A 117 7.44 -9.44 14.69
CA LYS A 117 8.47 -8.46 15.06
C LYS A 117 8.05 -7.03 14.70
N ARG A 118 7.49 -6.81 13.50
CA ARG A 118 7.08 -5.48 13.01
C ARG A 118 6.01 -4.83 13.85
N PHE A 119 5.03 -5.60 14.32
CA PHE A 119 3.89 -5.09 15.06
C PHE A 119 4.02 -5.23 16.58
N THR A 120 5.16 -5.69 17.11
CA THR A 120 5.37 -5.83 18.57
C THR A 120 5.17 -4.52 19.33
N ASN A 121 5.51 -3.38 18.73
CA ASN A 121 5.42 -2.06 19.33
C ASN A 121 4.28 -1.20 18.76
N SER A 122 3.32 -1.82 18.04
CA SER A 122 2.13 -1.14 17.53
C SER A 122 1.17 -0.79 18.68
N PRO A 123 0.31 0.24 18.55
CA PRO A 123 -0.64 0.64 19.60
C PRO A 123 -1.60 -0.50 19.99
N ASN A 124 -1.96 -1.38 19.05
CA ASN A 124 -2.87 -2.50 19.26
C ASN A 124 -2.16 -3.87 19.23
N ALA A 125 -0.87 -3.92 19.57
CA ALA A 125 -0.03 -5.12 19.46
C ALA A 125 -0.66 -6.39 20.07
N ALA A 126 -1.31 -6.30 21.24
CA ALA A 126 -1.92 -7.47 21.86
C ALA A 126 -2.97 -8.16 20.96
N VAL A 127 -3.80 -7.38 20.26
CA VAL A 127 -4.83 -7.90 19.35
C VAL A 127 -4.17 -8.44 18.08
N THR A 128 -3.28 -7.66 17.49
CA THR A 128 -2.57 -8.00 16.26
C THR A 128 -1.71 -9.26 16.40
N LEU A 129 -0.91 -9.38 17.46
CA LEU A 129 -0.07 -10.56 17.69
C LEU A 129 -0.92 -11.81 18.00
N THR A 130 -2.04 -11.66 18.72
CA THR A 130 -3.00 -12.75 18.92
C THR A 130 -3.58 -13.25 17.59
N ARG A 131 -3.88 -12.33 16.65
CA ARG A 131 -4.35 -12.68 15.30
C ARG A 131 -3.33 -13.52 14.55
N PHE A 132 -2.04 -13.17 14.59
CA PHE A 132 -0.98 -13.96 13.94
C PHE A 132 -0.81 -15.34 14.57
N ASN A 133 -0.87 -15.45 15.90
CA ASN A 133 -0.85 -16.74 16.60
C ASN A 133 -2.02 -17.63 16.18
N ASN A 134 -3.23 -17.06 16.13
CA ASN A 134 -4.43 -17.78 15.72
C ASN A 134 -4.37 -18.23 14.26
N LEU A 135 -3.78 -17.43 13.36
CA LEU A 135 -3.59 -17.83 11.97
C LEU A 135 -2.63 -19.02 11.86
N MET A 136 -1.50 -19.01 12.60
CA MET A 136 -0.60 -20.17 12.68
C MET A 136 -1.34 -21.43 13.16
N LEU A 137 -2.11 -21.32 14.24
CA LEU A 137 -2.89 -22.45 14.76
C LEU A 137 -3.95 -22.96 13.78
N THR A 138 -4.65 -22.04 13.08
CA THR A 138 -5.67 -22.37 12.08
C THR A 138 -5.05 -23.12 10.89
N LEU A 139 -3.84 -22.76 10.51
CA LEU A 139 -3.07 -23.43 9.45
C LEU A 139 -2.37 -24.72 9.95
N GLY A 140 -2.49 -25.06 11.23
CA GLY A 140 -1.94 -26.28 11.82
C GLY A 140 -0.45 -26.20 12.20
N TYR A 141 0.09 -25.00 12.40
CA TYR A 141 1.50 -24.76 12.72
C TYR A 141 1.72 -24.32 14.17
N ASP A 142 2.82 -24.79 14.78
CA ASP A 142 3.25 -24.36 16.11
C ASP A 142 4.12 -23.11 15.99
N PHE A 143 3.58 -21.95 16.37
CA PHE A 143 4.29 -20.69 16.34
C PHE A 143 5.48 -20.62 17.33
N ASN A 144 5.54 -21.52 18.33
CA ASN A 144 6.65 -21.64 19.27
C ASN A 144 7.86 -22.38 18.69
N PHE A 145 7.72 -23.05 17.54
CA PHE A 145 8.86 -23.67 16.86
C PHE A 145 9.74 -22.60 16.19
N THR A 146 10.87 -22.25 16.82
CA THR A 146 11.73 -21.13 16.42
C THR A 146 13.06 -21.52 15.78
N SER A 147 13.32 -22.83 15.57
CA SER A 147 14.58 -23.28 14.97
C SER A 147 14.80 -22.65 13.60
N THR A 148 16.02 -22.22 13.32
CA THR A 148 16.47 -21.71 12.02
C THR A 148 17.45 -22.67 11.33
N ASP A 149 17.67 -23.85 11.91
CA ASP A 149 18.42 -24.94 11.28
C ASP A 149 17.58 -25.56 10.16
N TYR A 150 17.60 -24.93 9.00
CA TYR A 150 16.80 -25.34 7.84
C TYR A 150 17.32 -26.62 7.16
N GLN A 151 18.55 -27.05 7.47
CA GLN A 151 19.11 -28.31 6.97
C GLN A 151 18.46 -29.52 7.65
N ASN A 152 18.12 -29.40 8.94
CA ASN A 152 17.55 -30.50 9.73
C ASN A 152 16.10 -30.26 10.19
N GLY A 153 15.63 -29.01 10.21
CA GLY A 153 14.33 -28.61 10.76
C GLY A 153 13.20 -28.47 9.73
N GLY A 154 13.46 -28.83 8.46
CA GLY A 154 12.47 -28.87 7.40
C GLY A 154 11.85 -27.50 7.04
N PRO A 155 10.68 -27.49 6.37
CA PRO A 155 10.05 -26.28 5.85
C PRO A 155 9.78 -25.19 6.91
N ALA A 156 9.44 -25.58 8.14
CA ALA A 156 9.21 -24.66 9.25
C ALA A 156 10.50 -23.93 9.65
N ALA A 157 11.63 -24.65 9.73
CA ALA A 157 12.91 -24.04 10.07
C ALA A 157 13.44 -23.17 8.92
N LEU A 158 13.21 -23.58 7.67
CA LEU A 158 13.47 -22.73 6.51
C LEU A 158 12.67 -21.42 6.55
N GLY A 159 11.39 -21.48 6.91
CA GLY A 159 10.56 -20.29 7.05
C GLY A 159 11.07 -19.36 8.14
N ASN A 160 11.41 -19.90 9.31
CA ASN A 160 12.05 -19.14 10.38
C ASN A 160 13.37 -18.48 9.92
N TYR A 161 14.19 -19.21 9.16
CA TYR A 161 15.45 -18.71 8.64
C TYR A 161 15.25 -17.56 7.63
N ILE A 162 14.31 -17.69 6.69
CA ILE A 162 13.94 -16.61 5.76
C ILE A 162 13.45 -15.38 6.55
N GLY A 163 12.57 -15.58 7.54
CA GLY A 163 12.09 -14.50 8.40
C GLY A 163 13.23 -13.82 9.16
N GLN A 164 14.20 -14.58 9.67
CA GLN A 164 15.40 -14.04 10.30
C GLN A 164 16.22 -13.19 9.31
N CYS A 165 16.45 -13.68 8.08
CA CYS A 165 17.19 -12.94 7.06
C CYS A 165 16.54 -11.61 6.73
N ILE A 166 15.22 -11.57 6.55
CA ILE A 166 14.47 -10.35 6.24
C ILE A 166 14.55 -9.35 7.38
N LEU A 167 14.42 -9.81 8.62
CA LEU A 167 14.57 -8.94 9.79
C LEU A 167 15.98 -8.38 9.89
N GLN A 168 17.03 -9.17 9.63
CA GLN A 168 18.41 -8.70 9.65
C GLN A 168 18.73 -7.73 8.51
N MET A 169 18.27 -8.02 7.29
CA MET A 169 18.35 -7.10 6.16
C MET A 169 17.72 -5.75 6.50
N GLY A 170 16.53 -5.76 7.10
CA GLY A 170 15.81 -4.56 7.50
C GLY A 170 16.49 -3.72 8.59
N LEU A 171 17.45 -4.27 9.34
CA LEU A 171 18.25 -3.46 10.29
C LEU A 171 19.36 -2.67 9.60
N LEU A 172 19.70 -3.03 8.36
CA LEU A 172 20.85 -2.50 7.61
C LEU A 172 20.43 -1.74 6.34
N ASP A 173 19.13 -1.54 6.14
CA ASP A 173 18.59 -0.96 4.92
C ASP A 173 18.45 0.55 4.96
N GLY A 174 18.85 1.23 6.04
CA GLY A 174 18.77 2.70 6.16
C GLY A 174 17.50 3.24 6.81
N ALA A 175 16.49 2.40 7.11
CA ALA A 175 15.21 2.88 7.66
C ALA A 175 15.29 3.39 9.12
N ASN A 176 16.41 3.18 9.82
CA ASN A 176 16.54 3.53 11.24
C ASN A 176 15.51 2.83 12.15
N GLU A 177 15.12 1.59 11.80
CA GLU A 177 14.09 0.81 12.49
C GLU A 177 14.35 0.64 14.00
N GLN A 178 15.61 0.44 14.40
CA GLN A 178 15.99 0.21 15.79
C GLN A 178 15.63 1.38 16.70
N ASN A 179 15.64 2.59 16.16
CA ASN A 179 15.27 3.82 16.85
C ASN A 179 13.84 4.25 16.53
N ASN A 180 13.00 3.30 16.09
CA ASN A 180 11.60 3.54 15.70
C ASN A 180 11.47 4.61 14.60
N TYR A 181 12.37 4.57 13.61
CA TYR A 181 12.33 5.46 12.44
C TYR A 181 12.42 6.95 12.84
N ALA A 182 13.05 7.24 13.98
CA ALA A 182 13.19 8.60 14.48
C ALA A 182 14.00 9.47 13.52
N ILE A 183 13.63 10.75 13.47
CA ILE A 183 14.35 11.81 12.75
C ILE A 183 15.77 11.87 13.30
N GLN A 184 16.76 11.94 12.41
CA GLN A 184 18.17 11.97 12.80
C GLN A 184 18.77 13.37 12.65
N PHE A 185 18.38 14.09 11.60
CA PHE A 185 19.05 15.34 11.23
C PHE A 185 18.09 16.46 10.81
N TYR A 186 16.94 16.12 10.22
CA TYR A 186 16.02 17.15 9.73
C TYR A 186 15.45 18.01 10.86
N GLU A 187 15.54 19.33 10.69
CA GLU A 187 14.84 20.32 11.51
C GLU A 187 14.04 21.28 10.62
N PRO A 188 12.79 21.61 10.97
CA PRO A 188 12.00 22.56 10.20
C PRO A 188 12.59 23.97 10.32
N VAL A 189 12.59 24.72 9.21
CA VAL A 189 13.02 26.13 9.20
C VAL A 189 12.03 26.98 10.01
N ASN A 190 10.75 26.67 9.89
CA ASN A 190 9.69 27.41 10.54
C ASN A 190 9.34 26.83 11.92
N PRO A 191 9.20 27.68 12.96
CA PRO A 191 8.60 27.28 14.23
C PRO A 191 7.16 26.79 14.04
N PRO A 192 6.66 25.88 14.90
CA PRO A 192 5.28 25.41 14.80
C PRO A 192 4.23 26.54 14.85
N MET A 193 3.17 26.42 14.06
CA MET A 193 2.00 27.29 14.09
C MET A 193 0.92 26.71 15.01
N ILE A 194 0.51 27.48 16.02
CA ILE A 194 -0.59 27.10 16.92
C ILE A 194 -1.91 27.40 16.21
N MET A 195 -2.62 26.34 15.80
CA MET A 195 -3.87 26.48 15.02
C MET A 195 -5.01 27.15 15.78
N ALA A 196 -4.91 27.26 17.11
CA ALA A 196 -5.88 27.96 17.93
C ALA A 196 -5.77 29.49 17.83
N ASP A 197 -4.61 30.00 17.39
CA ASP A 197 -4.33 31.42 17.26
C ASP A 197 -4.58 31.89 15.80
N PRO A 198 -5.00 33.14 15.57
CA PRO A 198 -5.25 33.64 14.23
C PRO A 198 -3.95 33.91 13.46
N GLY A 199 -3.90 33.44 12.21
CA GLY A 199 -2.80 33.69 11.27
C GLY A 199 -1.53 32.88 11.56
N ALA A 200 -0.44 33.22 10.88
CA ALA A 200 0.87 32.54 10.98
C ALA A 200 1.98 33.51 11.47
N PRO A 201 1.87 34.10 12.68
CA PRO A 201 2.78 35.16 13.14
C PRO A 201 4.22 34.70 13.35
N THR A 202 4.47 33.38 13.40
CA THR A 202 5.79 32.77 13.59
C THR A 202 6.43 32.26 12.31
N LEU A 203 5.77 32.42 11.15
CA LEU A 203 6.32 31.99 9.87
C LEU A 203 7.57 32.81 9.52
N LEU A 204 8.70 32.14 9.37
CA LEU A 204 9.99 32.77 9.04
C LEU A 204 10.26 32.75 7.53
N ASP A 205 9.90 31.66 6.87
CA ASP A 205 10.10 31.45 5.44
C ASP A 205 8.87 30.75 4.81
N PRO A 206 8.11 31.44 3.94
CA PRO A 206 6.93 30.88 3.28
C PRO A 206 7.23 29.78 2.25
N ASN A 207 8.50 29.61 1.87
CA ASN A 207 8.94 28.56 0.95
C ASN A 207 9.32 27.25 1.66
N HIS A 208 9.17 27.19 2.99
CA HIS A 208 9.48 26.02 3.79
C HIS A 208 8.25 25.53 4.57
N TRP A 209 8.19 24.21 4.80
CA TRP A 209 7.14 23.60 5.61
C TRP A 209 7.10 24.20 7.03
N GLN A 210 5.89 24.43 7.54
CA GLN A 210 5.64 24.87 8.90
C GLN A 210 4.85 23.79 9.64
N PRO A 211 5.39 23.20 10.73
CA PRO A 211 4.64 22.24 11.53
C PRO A 211 3.39 22.87 12.14
N LEU A 212 2.28 22.14 12.20
CA LEU A 212 1.07 22.60 12.91
C LEU A 212 1.02 22.03 14.32
N THR A 213 0.58 22.84 15.28
CA THR A 213 0.19 22.40 16.63
C THR A 213 -1.33 22.44 16.75
N LEU A 214 -1.93 21.26 16.84
CA LEU A 214 -3.38 21.09 16.99
C LEU A 214 -3.78 21.06 18.46
N THR A 215 -4.94 21.64 18.80
CA THR A 215 -5.48 21.57 20.18
C THR A 215 -5.82 20.14 20.59
N LEU A 216 -6.25 19.32 19.63
CA LEU A 216 -6.50 17.89 19.78
C LEU A 216 -5.97 17.20 18.54
N ALA A 217 -5.09 16.21 18.73
CA ALA A 217 -4.57 15.39 17.64
C ALA A 217 -4.89 13.92 17.94
N ILE A 218 -5.67 13.32 17.04
CA ILE A 218 -6.00 11.90 17.03
C ILE A 218 -5.67 11.35 15.64
N ASP A 219 -5.20 10.11 15.58
CA ASP A 219 -5.05 9.42 14.30
C ASP A 219 -6.42 8.96 13.75
N GLN A 220 -6.39 8.38 12.56
CA GLN A 220 -7.58 7.84 11.87
C GLN A 220 -8.34 6.76 12.65
N ASN A 221 -7.69 6.13 13.63
CA ASN A 221 -8.26 5.08 14.47
C ASN A 221 -8.69 5.61 15.85
N GLY A 222 -8.59 6.92 16.07
CA GLY A 222 -8.95 7.58 17.31
C GLY A 222 -7.87 7.46 18.41
N ASN A 223 -6.66 7.01 18.08
CA ASN A 223 -5.56 6.98 19.03
C ASN A 223 -5.01 8.41 19.21
N PRO A 224 -4.78 8.88 20.44
CA PRO A 224 -4.09 10.14 20.67
C PRO A 224 -2.68 10.12 20.06
N ILE A 225 -2.32 11.20 19.37
CA ILE A 225 -0.97 11.42 18.83
C ILE A 225 -0.41 12.76 19.35
N PRO A 226 0.92 12.99 19.27
CA PRO A 226 1.48 14.29 19.61
C PRO A 226 0.79 15.42 18.85
N SER A 227 0.51 16.52 19.55
CA SER A 227 -0.24 17.66 19.01
C SER A 227 0.53 18.46 17.96
N THR A 228 1.85 18.55 18.12
CA THR A 228 2.74 19.19 17.16
C THR A 228 3.18 18.18 16.12
N GLN A 229 2.92 18.50 14.86
CA GLN A 229 3.36 17.70 13.72
C GLN A 229 4.89 17.65 13.65
N VAL A 230 5.40 16.55 13.11
CA VAL A 230 6.80 16.39 12.74
C VAL A 230 6.85 15.84 11.31
N PHE A 231 7.93 16.11 10.58
CA PHE A 231 8.13 15.50 9.28
C PHE A 231 8.39 14.01 9.51
N GLN A 232 7.42 13.16 9.14
CA GLN A 232 7.55 11.72 9.29
C GLN A 232 8.61 11.20 8.33
N SER A 233 9.61 10.48 8.86
CA SER A 233 10.63 9.78 8.07
C SER A 233 11.38 10.67 7.05
N PRO A 234 11.95 11.82 7.44
CA PRO A 234 12.53 12.77 6.48
C PRO A 234 13.80 12.24 5.81
N GLU A 235 14.47 11.25 6.41
CA GLU A 235 15.64 10.58 5.83
C GLU A 235 15.28 9.30 5.05
N TRP A 236 14.01 9.07 4.69
CA TRP A 236 13.57 7.81 4.06
C TRP A 236 14.20 7.55 2.68
N GLY A 237 14.68 8.59 2.00
CA GLY A 237 15.46 8.45 0.76
C GLY A 237 16.75 7.61 0.92
N LEU A 238 17.24 7.42 2.15
CA LEU A 238 18.39 6.54 2.44
C LEU A 238 18.02 5.05 2.50
N VAL A 239 16.72 4.71 2.46
CA VAL A 239 16.28 3.32 2.51
C VAL A 239 16.69 2.60 1.23
N HIS A 240 17.20 1.38 1.35
CA HIS A 240 17.62 0.58 0.20
C HIS A 240 16.43 0.28 -0.71
N PRO A 241 16.48 0.67 -2.00
CA PRO A 241 15.37 0.47 -2.92
C PRO A 241 15.23 -0.98 -3.38
N PHE A 242 14.06 -1.32 -3.91
CA PHE A 242 13.77 -2.57 -4.60
C PHE A 242 14.29 -2.55 -6.03
N SER A 243 14.02 -1.48 -6.79
CA SER A 243 14.34 -1.40 -8.21
C SER A 243 14.89 -0.06 -8.70
N LEU A 244 14.83 0.99 -7.86
CA LEU A 244 15.48 2.28 -8.14
C LEU A 244 17.00 2.10 -8.25
N LYS A 245 17.61 2.87 -9.14
CA LYS A 245 19.04 2.79 -9.43
C LYS A 245 19.74 4.09 -9.10
N ASN A 246 21.07 4.05 -9.09
CA ASN A 246 21.88 5.24 -8.91
C ASN A 246 21.66 6.28 -10.03
N GLU A 247 21.23 5.87 -11.23
CA GLU A 247 20.88 6.81 -12.30
C GLU A 247 19.60 7.59 -12.01
N ASP A 248 18.74 7.09 -11.13
CA ASP A 248 17.51 7.76 -10.71
C ASP A 248 17.75 8.70 -9.51
N LEU A 249 18.94 8.66 -8.89
CA LEU A 249 19.27 9.34 -7.65
C LEU A 249 19.97 10.69 -7.87
N THR A 250 19.45 11.71 -7.21
CA THR A 250 20.15 12.97 -6.94
C THR A 250 20.44 13.07 -5.44
N VAL A 251 21.69 13.36 -5.08
CA VAL A 251 22.11 13.59 -3.70
C VAL A 251 22.25 15.09 -3.45
N TYR A 252 21.57 15.57 -2.43
CA TYR A 252 21.63 16.95 -1.96
C TYR A 252 22.26 17.03 -0.58
N GLU A 253 22.71 18.22 -0.20
CA GLU A 253 23.25 18.50 1.13
C GLU A 253 22.48 19.65 1.78
N ARG A 254 22.16 19.50 3.07
CA ARG A 254 21.61 20.56 3.92
C ARG A 254 22.17 20.44 5.33
N ASP A 255 22.64 21.55 5.89
CA ASP A 255 23.14 21.64 7.27
C ASP A 255 24.21 20.57 7.60
N GLY A 256 25.08 20.27 6.62
CA GLY A 256 26.15 19.28 6.73
C GLY A 256 25.72 17.81 6.63
N HIS A 257 24.47 17.54 6.24
CA HIS A 257 23.94 16.19 6.06
C HIS A 257 23.40 16.00 4.64
N GLU A 258 23.63 14.81 4.09
CA GLU A 258 23.09 14.44 2.79
C GLU A 258 21.62 14.01 2.92
N TYR A 259 20.81 14.34 1.91
CA TYR A 259 19.50 13.74 1.69
C TYR A 259 19.37 13.32 0.22
N TRP A 260 18.71 12.18 0.02
CA TRP A 260 18.71 11.44 -1.24
C TRP A 260 17.33 11.53 -1.86
N VAL A 261 17.26 11.97 -3.12
CA VAL A 261 16.00 12.16 -3.86
C VAL A 261 16.06 11.32 -5.12
N TYR A 262 15.16 10.35 -5.24
CA TYR A 262 15.01 9.55 -6.45
C TYR A 262 13.93 10.15 -7.35
N HIS A 263 14.13 10.08 -8.67
CA HIS A 263 13.22 10.66 -9.66
C HIS A 263 12.88 12.13 -9.37
N ASP A 264 13.90 12.91 -9.05
CA ASP A 264 13.78 14.34 -8.72
C ASP A 264 13.00 15.11 -9.81
N PRO A 265 11.80 15.66 -9.49
CA PRO A 265 10.99 16.41 -10.45
C PRO A 265 11.54 17.81 -10.73
N GLY A 266 12.59 18.23 -10.03
CA GLY A 266 13.15 19.58 -10.09
C GLY A 266 12.49 20.54 -9.10
N THR A 267 12.82 21.82 -9.24
CA THR A 267 12.39 22.87 -8.31
C THR A 267 10.93 23.29 -8.52
N VAL A 268 10.29 23.76 -7.43
CA VAL A 268 8.95 24.33 -7.43
C VAL A 268 9.00 25.87 -7.49
N PRO A 269 7.92 26.56 -7.90
CA PRO A 269 7.88 28.02 -7.83
C PRO A 269 7.97 28.49 -6.38
N PHE A 270 8.77 29.52 -6.12
CA PHE A 270 8.96 30.10 -4.80
C PHE A 270 8.33 31.48 -4.70
N LEU A 271 7.80 31.80 -3.53
CA LEU A 271 7.33 33.13 -3.19
C LEU A 271 8.54 34.05 -2.93
N ASP A 272 8.74 35.04 -3.79
CA ASP A 272 9.58 36.20 -3.48
C ASP A 272 8.76 37.24 -2.69
N THR A 273 9.19 37.51 -1.47
CA THR A 273 8.54 38.44 -0.52
C THR A 273 9.03 39.89 -0.65
N ILE A 274 10.02 40.17 -1.52
CA ILE A 274 10.64 41.49 -1.67
C ILE A 274 10.27 42.13 -3.01
N ALA A 275 10.61 41.50 -4.14
CA ALA A 275 10.49 42.12 -5.46
C ALA A 275 9.31 41.59 -6.29
N GLY A 276 8.90 40.34 -6.07
CA GLY A 276 7.78 39.69 -6.75
C GLY A 276 8.10 39.44 -8.22
N ASP A 277 8.71 38.29 -8.52
CA ASP A 277 8.99 37.86 -9.89
C ASP A 277 7.92 36.88 -10.43
N SER A 278 8.11 36.39 -11.66
CA SER A 278 7.17 35.45 -12.28
C SER A 278 7.01 34.14 -11.50
N THR A 279 8.04 33.67 -10.79
CA THR A 279 7.93 32.46 -9.97
C THR A 279 7.06 32.67 -8.73
N SER A 280 7.08 33.89 -8.19
CA SER A 280 6.19 34.33 -7.11
C SER A 280 4.72 34.33 -7.56
N GLU A 281 4.43 34.71 -8.80
CA GLU A 281 3.07 34.65 -9.34
C GLU A 281 2.58 33.20 -9.55
N GLU A 282 3.44 32.29 -10.01
CA GLU A 282 3.08 30.86 -10.11
C GLU A 282 2.81 30.23 -8.74
N TYR A 283 3.61 30.59 -7.73
CA TYR A 283 3.36 30.17 -6.34
C TYR A 283 1.97 30.64 -5.88
N LYS A 284 1.65 31.94 -6.07
CA LYS A 284 0.38 32.52 -5.64
C LYS A 284 -0.80 31.88 -6.37
N TRP A 285 -0.69 31.70 -7.68
CA TRP A 285 -1.74 31.04 -8.47
C TRP A 285 -2.03 29.63 -7.95
N ASN A 286 -0.99 28.82 -7.70
CA ASN A 286 -1.17 27.47 -7.17
C ASN A 286 -1.79 27.50 -5.75
N PHE A 287 -1.37 28.45 -4.91
CA PHE A 287 -1.97 28.65 -3.59
C PHE A 287 -3.45 29.04 -3.67
N GLU A 288 -3.81 29.93 -4.60
CA GLU A 288 -5.18 30.37 -4.85
C GLU A 288 -6.06 29.25 -5.42
N LEU A 289 -5.49 28.38 -6.27
CA LEU A 289 -6.19 27.22 -6.85
C LEU A 289 -6.73 26.29 -5.75
N VAL A 290 -5.94 26.04 -4.69
CA VAL A 290 -6.38 25.25 -3.53
C VAL A 290 -7.61 25.85 -2.87
N MET A 291 -7.66 27.18 -2.70
CA MET A 291 -8.83 27.85 -2.13
C MET A 291 -10.02 27.82 -3.08
N ALA A 292 -9.81 28.06 -4.37
CA ALA A 292 -10.84 28.05 -5.39
C ALA A 292 -11.53 26.67 -5.48
N TRP A 293 -10.75 25.59 -5.55
CA TRP A 293 -11.27 24.24 -5.63
C TRP A 293 -11.85 23.75 -4.30
N SER A 294 -11.34 24.22 -3.16
CA SER A 294 -11.95 23.93 -1.86
C SER A 294 -13.40 24.46 -1.76
N ALA A 295 -13.71 25.57 -2.43
CA ALA A 295 -15.08 26.08 -2.52
C ALA A 295 -16.04 25.12 -3.24
N HIS A 296 -15.54 24.23 -4.10
CA HIS A 296 -16.36 23.20 -4.77
C HIS A 296 -16.85 22.12 -3.80
N HIS A 297 -16.40 22.09 -2.54
CA HIS A 297 -16.93 21.18 -1.53
C HIS A 297 -18.30 21.61 -0.96
N ASP A 298 -18.86 22.77 -1.35
CA ASP A 298 -20.22 23.14 -0.92
C ASP A 298 -21.26 22.19 -1.56
N PRO A 299 -22.02 21.40 -0.77
CA PRO A 299 -23.07 20.54 -1.31
C PRO A 299 -24.23 21.33 -1.96
N ASN A 300 -24.28 22.64 -1.80
CA ASN A 300 -25.29 23.53 -2.39
C ASN A 300 -24.77 24.36 -3.57
N ASP A 301 -23.59 24.05 -4.12
CA ASP A 301 -23.02 24.79 -5.25
C ASP A 301 -23.88 24.71 -6.54
N GLY A 302 -24.78 23.72 -6.62
CA GLY A 302 -25.74 23.52 -7.71
C GLY A 302 -25.13 22.98 -9.00
N VAL A 303 -23.84 22.63 -9.01
CA VAL A 303 -23.12 22.14 -10.19
C VAL A 303 -23.27 20.62 -10.28
N MET A 304 -23.51 20.11 -11.48
CA MET A 304 -23.61 18.68 -11.76
C MET A 304 -22.48 18.23 -12.66
N TRP A 305 -21.82 17.13 -12.32
CA TRP A 305 -20.75 16.51 -13.12
C TRP A 305 -21.15 15.13 -13.62
N ASP A 306 -20.75 14.81 -14.85
CA ASP A 306 -20.77 13.44 -15.36
C ASP A 306 -19.49 12.74 -14.91
N ILE A 307 -19.61 11.82 -13.94
CA ILE A 307 -18.46 11.09 -13.38
C ILE A 307 -18.24 9.73 -14.04
N SER A 308 -18.94 9.45 -15.14
CA SER A 308 -18.78 8.19 -15.85
C SER A 308 -17.41 8.10 -16.55
N PRO A 309 -16.93 6.87 -16.86
CA PRO A 309 -15.69 6.69 -17.63
C PRO A 309 -15.69 7.39 -19.00
N ARG A 310 -16.85 7.82 -19.51
CA ARG A 310 -16.99 8.57 -20.76
C ARG A 310 -16.54 10.02 -20.65
N ALA A 311 -16.53 10.59 -19.44
CA ALA A 311 -16.28 12.00 -19.20
C ALA A 311 -15.03 12.25 -18.35
N VAL A 312 -14.57 11.26 -17.57
CA VAL A 312 -13.44 11.40 -16.64
C VAL A 312 -12.24 10.55 -17.06
N GLY A 313 -11.04 11.10 -16.90
CA GLY A 313 -9.76 10.44 -17.19
C GLY A 313 -9.39 10.44 -18.68
N ASN A 314 -8.45 9.58 -19.09
CA ASN A 314 -7.89 9.55 -20.45
C ASN A 314 -7.21 10.87 -20.86
N ILE A 315 -6.38 11.41 -19.97
CA ILE A 315 -5.44 12.51 -20.26
C ILE A 315 -4.51 12.09 -21.40
N GLN A 316 -4.38 12.94 -22.42
CA GLN A 316 -3.51 12.69 -23.58
C GLN A 316 -2.07 13.18 -23.37
N SER A 317 -1.90 14.24 -22.59
CA SER A 317 -0.61 14.87 -22.30
C SER A 317 -0.65 15.56 -20.95
N TYR A 318 0.45 15.50 -20.21
CA TYR A 318 0.62 16.21 -18.95
C TYR A 318 1.46 17.47 -19.15
N PRO A 319 1.17 18.56 -18.40
CA PRO A 319 1.90 19.82 -18.52
C PRO A 319 3.37 19.64 -18.15
N GLN A 320 4.24 20.31 -18.88
CA GLN A 320 5.71 20.33 -18.72
C GLN A 320 6.23 21.72 -18.36
N THR A 321 5.40 22.76 -18.48
CA THR A 321 5.75 24.14 -18.12
C THR A 321 4.67 24.76 -17.23
N TRP A 322 5.02 25.79 -16.47
CA TRP A 322 4.06 26.50 -15.61
C TRP A 322 2.87 27.06 -16.38
N ALA A 323 3.11 27.64 -17.56
CA ALA A 323 2.02 28.13 -18.41
C ALA A 323 1.05 27.01 -18.84
N GLU A 324 1.56 25.81 -19.15
CA GLU A 324 0.72 24.66 -19.49
C GLU A 324 -0.12 24.17 -18.30
N TYR A 325 0.31 24.37 -17.05
CA TYR A 325 -0.50 24.04 -15.87
C TYR A 325 -1.76 24.91 -15.75
N HIS A 326 -1.70 26.18 -16.16
CA HIS A 326 -2.88 27.07 -16.18
C HIS A 326 -3.91 26.63 -17.20
N ASP A 327 -3.47 26.09 -18.34
CA ASP A 327 -4.35 25.52 -19.35
C ASP A 327 -4.86 24.12 -18.95
N PHE A 328 -4.09 23.39 -18.16
CA PHE A 328 -4.43 22.02 -17.74
C PHE A 328 -5.46 21.99 -16.61
N TYR A 329 -5.35 22.86 -15.60
CA TYR A 329 -6.30 22.88 -14.49
C TYR A 329 -7.34 23.98 -14.68
N ASP A 330 -8.61 23.60 -14.79
CA ASP A 330 -9.69 24.58 -14.85
C ASP A 330 -9.86 25.25 -13.47
N PHE A 331 -9.37 26.48 -13.36
CA PHE A 331 -9.35 27.22 -12.11
C PHE A 331 -10.76 27.48 -11.55
N ILE A 332 -11.76 27.73 -12.42
CA ILE A 332 -13.09 28.18 -12.01
C ILE A 332 -14.02 27.00 -11.80
N ASP A 333 -14.13 26.14 -12.81
CA ASP A 333 -15.11 25.06 -12.83
C ASP A 333 -14.54 23.76 -12.24
N GLY A 334 -13.22 23.66 -12.11
CA GLY A 334 -12.53 22.47 -11.62
C GLY A 334 -12.41 21.39 -12.69
N GLY A 335 -11.42 20.52 -12.53
CA GLY A 335 -11.15 19.43 -13.48
C GLY A 335 -9.92 19.68 -14.35
N ASP A 336 -9.79 18.82 -15.36
CA ASP A 336 -8.62 18.69 -16.23
C ASP A 336 -9.08 18.40 -17.69
N PRO A 337 -8.19 18.37 -18.72
CA PRO A 337 -8.60 18.18 -20.11
C PRO A 337 -8.90 16.70 -20.44
N ALA A 338 -9.32 15.90 -19.46
CA ALA A 338 -9.78 14.54 -19.64
C ALA A 338 -10.83 14.43 -20.75
N MET A 339 -10.59 13.47 -21.66
CA MET A 339 -11.55 13.15 -22.72
C MET A 339 -12.49 12.01 -22.34
N GLY A 340 -12.18 11.28 -21.26
CA GLY A 340 -12.83 10.01 -20.93
C GLY A 340 -12.67 8.96 -22.05
N ARG A 341 -13.50 7.94 -22.02
CA ARG A 341 -13.58 6.85 -23.02
C ARG A 341 -15.03 6.66 -23.41
N ASP A 342 -15.38 6.91 -24.67
CA ASP A 342 -16.77 6.77 -25.13
C ASP A 342 -17.30 5.34 -25.03
N THR A 343 -16.43 4.35 -25.29
CA THR A 343 -16.83 2.94 -25.44
C THR A 343 -16.27 2.08 -24.32
N ASN A 344 -17.12 1.21 -23.75
CA ASN A 344 -16.70 0.20 -22.81
C ASN A 344 -15.99 -0.94 -23.55
N PRO A 345 -14.68 -1.19 -23.29
CA PRO A 345 -13.91 -2.17 -24.04
C PRO A 345 -14.37 -3.62 -23.81
N ARG A 346 -15.15 -3.89 -22.76
CA ARG A 346 -15.69 -5.22 -22.46
C ARG A 346 -16.99 -5.51 -23.22
N THR A 347 -17.87 -4.52 -23.32
CA THR A 347 -19.20 -4.72 -23.93
C THR A 347 -19.27 -4.23 -25.37
N GLY A 348 -18.38 -3.33 -25.78
CA GLY A 348 -18.45 -2.64 -27.08
C GLY A 348 -19.50 -1.53 -27.13
N GLU A 349 -20.23 -1.30 -26.03
CA GLU A 349 -21.30 -0.31 -25.93
C GLU A 349 -20.80 1.01 -25.33
N PRO A 350 -21.46 2.15 -25.61
CA PRO A 350 -21.14 3.41 -24.98
C PRO A 350 -21.31 3.36 -23.46
N TYR A 351 -20.45 4.07 -22.71
CA TYR A 351 -20.67 4.25 -21.27
C TYR A 351 -21.89 5.15 -21.01
N VAL A 352 -22.72 4.76 -20.06
CA VAL A 352 -23.87 5.55 -19.61
C VAL A 352 -23.38 6.71 -18.75
N SER A 353 -23.90 7.91 -19.01
CA SER A 353 -23.65 9.11 -18.21
C SER A 353 -24.04 8.91 -16.75
N GLN A 354 -23.24 9.43 -15.83
CA GLN A 354 -23.46 9.35 -14.38
C GLN A 354 -23.42 10.76 -13.79
N MET A 355 -24.55 11.46 -13.84
CA MET A 355 -24.67 12.82 -13.33
C MET A 355 -24.82 12.82 -11.80
N VAL A 356 -23.91 13.50 -11.11
CA VAL A 356 -23.94 13.68 -9.65
C VAL A 356 -23.63 15.14 -9.28
N PRO A 357 -24.07 15.64 -8.11
CA PRO A 357 -23.64 16.94 -7.62
C PRO A 357 -22.13 16.99 -7.43
N ARG A 358 -21.47 18.04 -7.95
CA ARG A 358 -20.01 18.21 -7.85
C ARG A 358 -19.57 18.20 -6.40
N GLY A 359 -20.22 18.99 -5.54
CA GLY A 359 -19.87 19.08 -4.11
C GLY A 359 -19.91 17.76 -3.37
N ASP A 360 -20.89 16.91 -3.66
CA ASP A 360 -20.95 15.56 -3.09
C ASP A 360 -19.81 14.68 -3.61
N TYR A 361 -19.58 14.70 -4.93
CA TYR A 361 -18.54 13.89 -5.55
C TYR A 361 -17.14 14.23 -5.04
N VAL A 362 -16.75 15.51 -5.02
CA VAL A 362 -15.39 15.90 -4.61
C VAL A 362 -15.13 15.62 -3.12
N ARG A 363 -16.16 15.69 -2.27
CA ARG A 363 -16.06 15.33 -0.85
C ARG A 363 -15.87 13.82 -0.66
N VAL A 364 -16.65 13.01 -1.38
CA VAL A 364 -16.51 11.55 -1.35
C VAL A 364 -15.15 11.14 -1.90
N LEU A 365 -14.71 11.75 -3.01
CA LEU A 365 -13.41 11.48 -3.62
C LEU A 365 -12.25 11.80 -2.66
N ALA A 366 -12.30 12.98 -2.01
CA ALA A 366 -11.31 13.36 -1.02
C ALA A 366 -11.28 12.38 0.16
N GLN A 367 -12.44 11.99 0.70
CA GLN A 367 -12.51 11.05 1.82
C GLN A 367 -12.06 9.63 1.42
N PHE A 368 -12.37 9.19 0.20
CA PHE A 368 -12.01 7.88 -0.31
C PHE A 368 -10.49 7.73 -0.41
N TRP A 369 -9.80 8.72 -0.98
CA TRP A 369 -8.34 8.69 -1.18
C TRP A 369 -7.53 9.21 0.01
N ALA A 370 -8.15 9.95 0.93
CA ALA A 370 -7.55 10.23 2.23
C ALA A 370 -7.45 8.98 3.11
N ASP A 371 -8.02 7.84 2.68
CA ASP A 371 -8.02 6.58 3.40
C ASP A 371 -8.55 6.77 4.82
N GLY A 372 -9.83 7.17 4.91
CA GLY A 372 -10.50 7.52 6.16
C GLY A 372 -10.46 6.43 7.27
N PRO A 373 -11.16 6.65 8.39
CA PRO A 373 -11.05 5.79 9.58
C PRO A 373 -11.15 4.29 9.30
N ASN A 374 -10.29 3.50 9.93
CA ASN A 374 -10.18 2.04 9.77
C ASN A 374 -9.64 1.55 8.40
N SER A 375 -9.00 2.42 7.60
CA SER A 375 -8.33 2.05 6.36
C SER A 375 -6.98 1.36 6.59
N GLU A 376 -6.45 0.71 5.55
CA GLU A 376 -5.11 0.12 5.56
C GLU A 376 -3.98 1.13 5.23
N THR A 377 -4.22 2.45 5.34
CA THR A 377 -3.35 3.52 4.81
C THR A 377 -3.14 3.41 3.28
N PRO A 378 -2.56 4.41 2.59
CA PRO A 378 -2.45 4.34 1.13
C PRO A 378 -1.75 3.09 0.58
N PRO A 379 -0.60 2.62 1.14
CA PRO A 379 0.03 1.40 0.65
C PRO A 379 -0.83 0.15 0.80
N GLY A 380 -1.59 0.02 1.89
CA GLY A 380 -2.45 -1.13 2.11
C GLY A 380 -3.70 -1.11 1.24
N HIS A 381 -4.27 0.07 0.96
CA HIS A 381 -5.43 0.21 0.07
C HIS A 381 -5.11 -0.31 -1.34
N TRP A 382 -3.91 -0.06 -1.87
CA TRP A 382 -3.49 -0.64 -3.15
C TRP A 382 -3.47 -2.17 -3.15
N PHE A 383 -3.07 -2.80 -2.05
CA PHE A 383 -3.15 -4.25 -1.88
C PHE A 383 -4.60 -4.74 -1.79
N THR A 384 -5.48 -4.02 -1.08
CA THR A 384 -6.92 -4.30 -1.05
C THR A 384 -7.53 -4.26 -2.45
N ILE A 385 -7.15 -3.28 -3.28
CA ILE A 385 -7.60 -3.19 -4.69
C ILE A 385 -7.06 -4.37 -5.51
N LEU A 386 -5.77 -4.68 -5.41
CA LEU A 386 -5.16 -5.83 -6.09
C LEU A 386 -5.91 -7.13 -5.75
N ASN A 387 -6.16 -7.34 -4.47
CA ASN A 387 -6.88 -8.47 -3.92
C ASN A 387 -8.31 -8.55 -4.48
N TYR A 388 -9.06 -7.46 -4.40
CA TYR A 388 -10.42 -7.36 -4.93
C TYR A 388 -10.48 -7.70 -6.42
N VAL A 389 -9.58 -7.14 -7.24
CA VAL A 389 -9.52 -7.41 -8.69
C VAL A 389 -9.13 -8.86 -8.97
N SER A 390 -8.16 -9.40 -8.22
CA SER A 390 -7.66 -10.76 -8.40
C SER A 390 -8.70 -11.84 -8.05
N ASP A 391 -9.62 -11.52 -7.14
CA ASP A 391 -10.71 -12.41 -6.71
C ASP A 391 -11.93 -12.33 -7.65
N HIS A 392 -11.98 -11.33 -8.52
CA HIS A 392 -13.11 -11.17 -9.42
C HIS A 392 -13.21 -12.40 -10.35
N PRO A 393 -14.38 -13.08 -10.48
CA PRO A 393 -14.48 -14.35 -11.22
C PRO A 393 -14.12 -14.28 -12.72
N SER A 394 -14.17 -13.08 -13.31
CA SER A 394 -13.75 -12.84 -14.70
C SER A 394 -12.25 -12.56 -14.85
N PHE A 395 -11.49 -12.45 -13.76
CA PHE A 395 -10.06 -12.20 -13.82
C PHE A 395 -9.31 -13.47 -14.22
N VAL A 396 -8.39 -13.34 -15.18
CA VAL A 396 -7.56 -14.46 -15.65
C VAL A 396 -6.14 -14.22 -15.19
N LYS A 397 -5.72 -14.98 -14.17
CA LYS A 397 -4.40 -14.88 -13.52
C LYS A 397 -3.28 -15.30 -14.47
N LYS A 398 -2.80 -14.35 -15.30
CA LYS A 398 -1.66 -14.53 -16.22
C LYS A 398 -0.67 -13.40 -16.02
N PHE A 399 0.58 -13.75 -15.70
CA PHE A 399 1.62 -12.75 -15.52
C PHE A 399 1.87 -12.00 -16.84
N ASN A 400 1.78 -10.67 -16.81
CA ASN A 400 1.87 -9.82 -18.00
C ASN A 400 0.90 -10.20 -19.15
N GLY A 401 -0.23 -10.84 -18.83
CA GLY A 401 -1.20 -11.33 -19.82
C GLY A 401 -0.71 -12.48 -20.70
N LYS A 402 0.47 -13.05 -20.43
CA LYS A 402 1.13 -14.10 -21.23
C LYS A 402 1.19 -15.43 -20.47
N GLY A 403 1.50 -16.50 -21.21
CA GLY A 403 1.73 -17.83 -20.64
C GLY A 403 0.47 -18.57 -20.16
N SER A 404 0.69 -19.61 -19.37
CA SER A 404 -0.35 -20.39 -18.72
C SER A 404 -1.04 -19.59 -17.61
N VAL A 405 -2.28 -19.96 -17.31
CA VAL A 405 -2.98 -19.46 -16.11
C VAL A 405 -2.21 -19.95 -14.89
N LEU A 406 -1.91 -19.04 -13.98
CA LEU A 406 -1.21 -19.32 -12.73
C LEU A 406 -2.18 -19.86 -11.69
N SER A 407 -1.65 -20.63 -10.74
CA SER A 407 -2.40 -20.93 -9.51
C SER A 407 -2.61 -19.67 -8.67
N ASP A 408 -3.58 -19.70 -7.76
CA ASP A 408 -3.83 -18.58 -6.85
C ASP A 408 -2.58 -18.23 -6.05
N LEU A 409 -1.90 -19.24 -5.50
CA LEU A 409 -0.68 -19.04 -4.73
C LEU A 409 0.44 -18.38 -5.56
N GLU A 410 0.68 -18.86 -6.79
CA GLU A 410 1.72 -18.31 -7.64
C GLU A 410 1.40 -16.88 -8.10
N TRP A 411 0.13 -16.60 -8.39
CA TRP A 411 -0.33 -15.25 -8.68
C TRP A 411 -0.08 -14.32 -7.50
N ASP A 412 -0.54 -14.70 -6.31
CA ASP A 412 -0.48 -13.86 -5.12
C ASP A 412 0.97 -13.50 -4.76
N VAL A 413 1.89 -14.48 -4.71
CA VAL A 413 3.30 -14.18 -4.37
C VAL A 413 4.00 -13.28 -5.39
N LYS A 414 3.69 -13.45 -6.69
CA LYS A 414 4.28 -12.62 -7.76
C LYS A 414 3.68 -11.21 -7.76
N ALA A 415 2.37 -11.11 -7.61
CA ALA A 415 1.66 -9.83 -7.61
C ALA A 415 2.02 -9.00 -6.37
N TYR A 416 2.11 -9.63 -5.19
CA TYR A 416 2.53 -8.95 -3.96
C TYR A 416 3.98 -8.50 -3.99
N LEU A 417 4.90 -9.30 -4.56
CA LEU A 417 6.28 -8.85 -4.69
C LEU A 417 6.38 -7.64 -5.63
N ALA A 418 5.70 -7.68 -6.77
CA ALA A 418 5.70 -6.58 -7.73
C ALA A 418 5.08 -5.30 -7.16
N LEU A 419 3.88 -5.39 -6.57
CA LEU A 419 3.20 -4.23 -6.00
C LEU A 419 3.91 -3.72 -4.74
N GLY A 420 4.30 -4.62 -3.83
CA GLY A 420 5.00 -4.26 -2.60
C GLY A 420 6.33 -3.56 -2.88
N GLY A 421 7.12 -4.11 -3.82
CA GLY A 421 8.37 -3.47 -4.24
C GLY A 421 8.16 -2.11 -4.89
N ALA A 422 7.14 -1.96 -5.74
CA ALA A 422 6.82 -0.67 -6.35
C ALA A 422 6.36 0.38 -5.33
N LEU A 423 5.55 -0.01 -4.34
CA LEU A 423 5.12 0.90 -3.27
C LEU A 423 6.27 1.26 -2.31
N HIS A 424 7.19 0.33 -2.07
CA HIS A 424 8.41 0.60 -1.31
C HIS A 424 9.29 1.63 -2.02
N ASP A 425 9.53 1.47 -3.31
CA ASP A 425 10.27 2.45 -4.12
C ASP A 425 9.54 3.80 -4.20
N ALA A 426 8.21 3.79 -4.36
CA ALA A 426 7.42 5.02 -4.35
C ALA A 426 7.53 5.77 -3.01
N ALA A 427 7.60 5.06 -1.89
CA ALA A 427 7.80 5.67 -0.58
C ALA A 427 9.22 6.23 -0.37
N ILE A 428 10.21 5.73 -1.11
CA ILE A 428 11.59 6.23 -1.10
C ILE A 428 11.73 7.49 -1.98
N ALA A 429 11.03 7.53 -3.11
CA ALA A 429 11.08 8.63 -4.05
C ALA A 429 10.23 9.85 -3.63
N ALA A 430 9.13 9.62 -2.92
CA ALA A 430 8.24 10.67 -2.38
C ALA A 430 8.85 11.35 -1.16
#